data_AF-A0A2D5ZHK0-F1
#
_entry.id   AF-A0A2D5ZHK0-F1
#
_cell.length_a   1.000
_cell.length_b   1.000
_cell.length_c   1.000
_cell.angle_alpha   90.00
_cell.angle_beta   90.00
_cell.angle_gamma   90.00
#
_symmetry.space_group_name_H-M   'P 1'
#
loop_
_entity.id
_entity.type
_entity.pdbx_description
1 polymer ?
#
loop_
_entity_poly.entity_id
_entity_poly.type
_entity_poly.pdbx_seq_one_letter_code
_entity_poly.pdbx_strand_id
1 'polypeptide(L)'
;MKFFMSVIGIALFALNSSLLTLTVHAKELHIPEYSGRPEDEHPILAPCSRFVDRYETLGFRDNYIEDWPEMYHDQVDRVIEEYLESPKVQCDAEDYEAFMPPGPELLDLAASLPTWNDPDVPLSEYDISRVLLEYLRIYECALMEFEAFREFDTSMEEFDRKPEITFLFFSDVMEGSLKRAWIINKERAIARKTLHRVLTLIGTFGRLRPLEAELECTQRLSIDIRNIAALTAETSACLPRVWNAKDALRDYKED
;
A
#
# COMPACT_ATOMS: atom_id res chain seq x y z
N MET A 1 -34.15 66.46 -54.31
CA MET A 1 -33.54 65.11 -54.11
C MET A 1 -34.07 64.60 -52.78
N LYS A 2 -35.18 63.85 -52.64
CA LYS A 2 -35.74 62.68 -53.35
C LYS A 2 -34.84 61.43 -53.24
N PHE A 3 -35.36 60.43 -52.49
CA PHE A 3 -34.95 59.02 -52.32
C PHE A 3 -33.70 58.80 -51.44
N PHE A 4 -33.69 58.02 -50.35
CA PHE A 4 -34.38 56.74 -50.07
C PHE A 4 -34.87 56.64 -48.61
N MET A 5 -36.14 56.31 -48.50
CA MET A 5 -36.85 55.76 -47.35
C MET A 5 -37.03 54.26 -47.63
N SER A 6 -37.30 53.44 -46.60
CA SER A 6 -37.66 52.00 -46.69
C SER A 6 -36.45 51.08 -46.87
N VAL A 7 -36.16 50.11 -45.99
CA VAL A 7 -37.06 49.01 -45.63
C VAL A 7 -36.86 48.60 -44.16
N ILE A 8 -37.91 48.81 -43.37
CA ILE A 8 -38.19 48.05 -42.15
C ILE A 8 -38.74 46.71 -42.63
N GLY A 9 -37.91 45.67 -42.56
CA GLY A 9 -38.25 44.29 -42.89
C GLY A 9 -38.34 43.47 -41.62
N ILE A 10 -39.57 43.26 -41.18
CA ILE A 10 -39.96 42.38 -40.08
C ILE A 10 -39.44 40.96 -40.37
N ALA A 11 -38.54 40.47 -39.51
CA ALA A 11 -38.24 39.05 -39.39
C ALA A 11 -38.41 38.64 -37.92
N LEU A 12 -39.68 38.63 -37.48
CA LEU A 12 -40.13 37.71 -36.47
C LEU A 12 -39.98 36.30 -37.05
N PHE A 13 -38.93 35.58 -36.69
CA PHE A 13 -38.85 34.14 -36.88
C PHE A 13 -38.49 33.48 -35.56
N ALA A 14 -39.53 32.91 -34.95
CA ALA A 14 -39.53 31.78 -34.04
C ALA A 14 -38.22 31.48 -33.30
N LEU A 15 -38.13 31.98 -32.07
CA LEU A 15 -37.46 31.29 -30.97
C LEU A 15 -38.12 29.92 -30.80
N ASN A 16 -37.60 28.92 -31.50
CA ASN A 16 -37.93 27.53 -31.23
C ASN A 16 -36.95 27.04 -30.17
N SER A 17 -37.48 26.90 -28.96
CA SER A 17 -36.85 26.38 -27.76
C SER A 17 -36.54 24.89 -27.93
N SER A 18 -35.58 24.56 -28.80
CA SER A 18 -35.01 23.24 -28.85
C SER A 18 -33.89 23.17 -27.82
N LEU A 19 -34.23 22.63 -26.65
CA LEU A 19 -33.31 22.02 -25.71
C LEU A 19 -32.32 21.14 -26.50
N LEU A 20 -31.14 21.68 -26.77
CA LEU A 20 -29.97 20.89 -27.13
C LEU A 20 -29.52 20.21 -25.84
N THR A 21 -30.19 19.11 -25.52
CA THR A 21 -29.59 18.04 -24.73
C THR A 21 -28.37 17.58 -25.52
N LEU A 22 -27.20 18.13 -25.19
CA LEU A 22 -25.91 17.54 -25.49
C LEU A 22 -25.87 16.20 -24.73
N THR A 23 -26.53 15.19 -25.28
CA THR A 23 -26.26 13.82 -24.94
C THR A 23 -24.86 13.55 -25.46
N VAL A 24 -23.87 13.70 -24.58
CA VAL A 24 -22.53 13.17 -24.81
C VAL A 24 -22.73 11.65 -24.88
N HIS A 25 -22.99 11.14 -26.09
CA HIS A 25 -22.83 9.73 -26.39
C HIS A 25 -21.32 9.47 -26.32
N ALA A 26 -20.83 9.19 -25.11
CA ALA A 26 -19.60 8.44 -24.96
C ALA A 26 -19.83 7.13 -25.71
N LYS A 27 -19.31 7.05 -26.94
CA LYS A 27 -19.25 5.82 -27.71
C LYS A 27 -18.67 4.78 -26.75
N GLU A 28 -19.41 3.71 -26.49
CA GLU A 28 -18.96 2.59 -25.65
C GLU A 28 -17.51 2.29 -26.03
N LEU A 29 -16.60 2.64 -25.12
CA LEU A 29 -15.20 2.33 -25.30
C LEU A 29 -15.15 0.81 -25.36
N HIS A 30 -14.69 0.26 -26.48
CA HIS A 30 -14.44 -1.16 -26.58
C HIS A 30 -13.29 -1.48 -25.63
N ILE A 31 -13.64 -1.84 -24.40
CA ILE A 31 -12.72 -2.40 -23.42
C ILE A 31 -12.31 -3.75 -24.02
N PRO A 32 -11.02 -3.95 -24.38
CA PRO A 32 -10.58 -5.23 -24.90
C PRO A 32 -10.94 -6.33 -23.89
N GLU A 33 -11.49 -7.44 -24.38
CA GLU A 33 -11.76 -8.61 -23.54
C GLU A 33 -10.49 -8.96 -22.77
N TYR A 34 -10.58 -8.82 -21.45
CA TYR A 34 -9.57 -9.20 -20.50
C TYR A 34 -9.18 -10.67 -20.73
N SER A 35 -7.93 -11.05 -20.44
CA SER A 35 -7.27 -12.30 -20.90
C SER A 35 -7.84 -13.64 -20.39
N GLY A 36 -9.12 -13.69 -20.02
CA GLY A 36 -9.90 -14.91 -19.86
C GLY A 36 -9.95 -15.48 -18.44
N ARG A 37 -9.61 -14.70 -17.41
CA ARG A 37 -9.87 -15.06 -16.00
C ARG A 37 -10.71 -13.96 -15.33
N PRO A 38 -11.66 -14.32 -14.45
CA PRO A 38 -12.48 -13.34 -13.74
C PRO A 38 -11.58 -12.44 -12.89
N GLU A 39 -11.93 -11.15 -12.82
CA GLU A 39 -11.17 -10.12 -12.08
C GLU A 39 -10.99 -10.48 -10.60
N ASP A 40 -11.94 -11.26 -10.06
CA ASP A 40 -11.90 -11.77 -8.69
C ASP A 40 -10.77 -12.78 -8.44
N GLU A 41 -10.28 -13.48 -9.46
CA GLU A 41 -9.20 -14.46 -9.31
C GLU A 41 -7.80 -13.83 -9.35
N HIS A 42 -7.63 -12.67 -9.99
CA HIS A 42 -6.31 -12.01 -10.18
C HIS A 42 -6.38 -10.49 -10.00
N PRO A 43 -6.64 -10.00 -8.76
CA PRO A 43 -6.81 -8.56 -8.48
C PRO A 43 -5.62 -7.70 -8.92
N ILE A 44 -4.40 -8.22 -8.85
CA ILE A 44 -3.15 -7.55 -9.25
C ILE A 44 -3.14 -7.18 -10.74
N LEU A 45 -3.81 -7.97 -11.58
CA LEU A 45 -3.86 -7.72 -13.01
C LEU A 45 -5.12 -6.95 -13.41
N ALA A 46 -6.11 -6.83 -12.52
CA ALA A 46 -7.41 -6.25 -12.84
C ALA A 46 -7.26 -4.77 -13.24
N PRO A 47 -8.11 -4.26 -14.16
CA PRO A 47 -8.12 -2.85 -14.49
C PRO A 47 -8.37 -2.03 -13.22
N CYS A 48 -7.57 -1.00 -13.05
CA CYS A 48 -7.64 -0.06 -11.96
C CYS A 48 -8.45 1.15 -12.45
N SER A 49 -9.66 1.32 -11.90
CA SER A 49 -10.53 2.46 -12.19
C SER A 49 -11.32 2.85 -10.95
N ARG A 50 -11.57 4.15 -10.81
CA ARG A 50 -12.40 4.76 -9.74
C ARG A 50 -13.84 4.27 -9.72
N PHE A 51 -14.31 3.64 -10.79
CA PHE A 51 -15.66 3.07 -10.89
C PHE A 51 -15.77 1.66 -10.30
N VAL A 52 -14.65 1.10 -9.83
CA VAL A 52 -14.62 -0.22 -9.22
C VAL A 52 -14.61 -0.04 -7.71
N ASP A 53 -15.69 -0.49 -7.04
CA ASP A 53 -15.94 -0.35 -5.60
C ASP A 53 -14.76 -0.81 -4.72
N ARG A 54 -13.97 -1.74 -5.24
CA ARG A 54 -12.80 -2.36 -4.62
C ARG A 54 -11.65 -1.39 -4.32
N TYR A 55 -11.62 -0.21 -4.97
CA TYR A 55 -10.58 0.81 -4.75
C TYR A 55 -11.08 2.03 -3.95
N GLU A 56 -12.32 2.00 -3.46
CA GLU A 56 -12.90 3.14 -2.74
C GLU A 56 -12.19 3.48 -1.42
N THR A 57 -11.54 2.49 -0.82
CA THR A 57 -10.87 2.59 0.49
C THR A 57 -9.58 3.40 0.48
N LEU A 58 -8.99 3.66 -0.69
CA LEU A 58 -7.63 4.18 -0.82
C LEU A 58 -7.49 5.69 -0.60
N GLY A 59 -8.53 6.37 -0.12
CA GLY A 59 -8.50 7.79 0.27
C GLY A 59 -8.29 8.79 -0.87
N PHE A 60 -7.75 8.38 -2.03
CA PHE A 60 -7.51 9.26 -3.18
C PHE A 60 -8.80 9.83 -3.77
N ARG A 61 -9.93 9.12 -3.64
CA ARG A 61 -11.24 9.59 -4.10
C ARG A 61 -11.72 10.83 -3.35
N ASP A 62 -11.45 10.87 -2.05
CA ASP A 62 -12.06 11.85 -1.13
C ASP A 62 -11.14 13.05 -0.86
N ASN A 63 -9.90 13.02 -1.37
CA ASN A 63 -8.88 14.05 -1.17
C ASN A 63 -8.46 14.69 -2.49
N TYR A 64 -7.97 15.92 -2.43
CA TYR A 64 -7.51 16.64 -3.61
C TYR A 64 -6.18 16.08 -4.12
N ILE A 65 -5.97 16.15 -5.44
CA ILE A 65 -4.73 15.74 -6.12
C ILE A 65 -3.47 16.40 -5.53
N GLU A 66 -3.59 17.56 -4.89
CA GLU A 66 -2.46 18.22 -4.21
C GLU A 66 -1.95 17.46 -2.98
N ASP A 67 -2.82 16.71 -2.30
CA ASP A 67 -2.52 15.97 -1.07
C ASP A 67 -2.04 14.54 -1.37
N TRP A 68 -2.37 14.02 -2.55
CA TRP A 68 -2.03 12.65 -2.95
C TRP A 68 -0.54 12.30 -2.87
N PRO A 69 0.41 13.17 -3.25
CA PRO A 69 1.84 12.86 -3.12
C PRO A 69 2.23 12.62 -1.66
N GLU A 70 1.81 13.52 -0.76
CA GLU A 70 2.10 13.40 0.67
C GLU A 70 1.48 12.14 1.25
N MET A 71 0.20 11.88 0.99
CA MET A 71 -0.48 10.65 1.41
C MET A 71 0.23 9.37 0.95
N TYR A 72 0.66 9.33 -0.32
CA TYR A 72 1.35 8.16 -0.87
C TYR A 72 2.72 7.97 -0.23
N HIS A 73 3.57 9.01 -0.23
CA HIS A 73 4.94 8.90 0.29
C HIS A 73 4.95 8.68 1.80
N ASP A 74 4.06 9.33 2.56
CA ASP A 74 3.95 9.14 4.01
C ASP A 74 3.52 7.70 4.38
N GLN A 75 2.55 7.13 3.66
CA GLN A 75 2.13 5.75 3.90
C GLN A 75 3.25 4.76 3.58
N VAL A 76 3.95 4.97 2.46
CA VAL A 76 5.11 4.16 2.07
C VAL A 76 6.23 4.29 3.10
N ASP A 77 6.54 5.51 3.55
CA ASP A 77 7.57 5.78 4.54
C ASP A 77 7.23 5.15 5.89
N ARG A 78 5.98 5.22 6.38
CA ARG A 78 5.56 4.52 7.61
C ARG A 78 5.83 3.02 7.56
N VAL A 79 5.45 2.36 6.47
CA VAL A 79 5.66 0.91 6.29
C VAL A 79 7.16 0.59 6.20
N ILE A 80 7.96 1.45 5.57
CA ILE A 80 9.42 1.26 5.48
C ILE A 80 10.08 1.49 6.84
N GLU A 81 9.69 2.53 7.58
CA GLU A 81 10.24 2.84 8.90
C GLU A 81 9.95 1.69 9.86
N GLU A 82 8.70 1.22 9.92
CA GLU A 82 8.31 0.03 10.67
C GLU A 82 9.15 -1.18 10.24
N TYR A 83 9.29 -1.40 8.93
CA TYR A 83 10.11 -2.49 8.45
C TYR A 83 11.54 -2.35 8.96
N LEU A 84 12.16 -1.17 8.93
CA LEU A 84 13.55 -0.98 9.36
C LEU A 84 13.76 -1.11 10.88
N GLU A 85 12.70 -1.08 11.68
CA GLU A 85 12.81 -1.36 13.11
C GLU A 85 13.29 -2.81 13.37
N SER A 86 13.95 -3.01 14.51
CA SER A 86 14.48 -4.33 14.88
C SER A 86 13.31 -5.26 15.24
N PRO A 87 13.10 -6.37 14.50
CA PRO A 87 11.99 -7.26 14.77
C PRO A 87 12.19 -8.00 16.08
N LYS A 88 11.10 -8.25 16.81
CA LYS A 88 11.13 -9.12 18.00
C LYS A 88 11.14 -10.58 17.54
N VAL A 89 12.31 -11.18 17.55
CA VAL A 89 12.50 -12.58 17.11
C VAL A 89 11.85 -13.56 18.10
N GLN A 90 10.91 -14.36 17.59
CA GLN A 90 10.29 -15.50 18.27
C GLN A 90 11.07 -16.77 17.94
N CYS A 91 11.85 -17.28 18.90
CA CYS A 91 12.74 -18.45 18.69
C CYS A 91 12.03 -19.79 18.82
N ASP A 92 10.73 -19.78 19.07
CA ASP A 92 9.83 -20.92 19.26
C ASP A 92 8.90 -21.15 18.06
N ALA A 93 9.03 -20.36 16.99
CA ALA A 93 8.22 -20.53 15.78
C ALA A 93 8.55 -21.85 15.03
N GLU A 94 7.51 -22.55 14.58
CA GLU A 94 7.64 -23.79 13.79
C GLU A 94 7.99 -23.52 12.32
N ASP A 95 7.52 -22.39 11.76
CA ASP A 95 7.65 -22.02 10.36
C ASP A 95 8.16 -20.58 10.17
N TYR A 96 8.84 -20.29 9.06
CA TYR A 96 9.37 -18.96 8.74
C TYR A 96 8.29 -17.87 8.56
N GLU A 97 7.06 -18.25 8.19
CA GLU A 97 5.95 -17.30 8.07
C GLU A 97 5.47 -16.82 9.45
N ALA A 98 5.41 -17.71 10.44
CA ALA A 98 5.13 -17.36 11.83
C ALA A 98 6.31 -16.66 12.52
N PHE A 99 7.52 -16.83 11.97
CA PHE A 99 8.75 -16.30 12.51
C PHE A 99 8.88 -14.77 12.38
N MET A 100 8.32 -14.19 11.32
CA MET A 100 8.27 -12.74 11.09
C MET A 100 6.84 -12.29 10.76
N PRO A 101 6.01 -12.04 11.79
CA PRO A 101 4.65 -11.57 11.60
C PRO A 101 4.65 -10.17 10.96
N PRO A 102 3.64 -9.83 10.14
CA PRO A 102 3.55 -8.51 9.54
C PRO A 102 3.33 -7.44 10.62
N GLY A 103 3.94 -6.27 10.43
CA GLY A 103 3.74 -5.13 11.30
C GLY A 103 2.36 -4.48 11.14
N PRO A 104 1.87 -3.73 12.14
CA PRO A 104 0.60 -3.02 12.06
C PRO A 104 0.48 -2.07 10.87
N GLU A 105 1.53 -1.33 10.48
CA GLU A 105 1.45 -0.40 9.34
C GLU A 105 1.32 -1.16 8.02
N LEU A 106 2.06 -2.28 7.89
CA LEU A 106 1.94 -3.16 6.73
C LEU A 106 0.53 -3.79 6.63
N LEU A 107 -0.04 -4.19 7.77
CA LEU A 107 -1.39 -4.76 7.83
C LEU A 107 -2.46 -3.73 7.45
N ASP A 108 -2.35 -2.50 7.96
CA ASP A 108 -3.29 -1.42 7.64
C ASP A 108 -3.24 -1.07 6.15
N LEU A 109 -2.03 -0.95 5.59
CA LEU A 109 -1.87 -0.75 4.14
C LEU A 109 -2.47 -1.92 3.35
N ALA A 110 -2.15 -3.16 3.71
CA ALA A 110 -2.64 -4.34 3.02
C ALA A 110 -4.17 -4.45 3.07
N ALA A 111 -4.80 -4.12 4.19
CA ALA A 111 -6.26 -4.12 4.33
C ALA A 111 -6.95 -3.12 3.38
N SER A 112 -6.29 -2.01 3.05
CA SER A 112 -6.80 -1.06 2.06
C SER A 112 -6.73 -1.60 0.62
N LEU A 113 -5.90 -2.63 0.37
CA LEU A 113 -5.62 -3.13 -0.96
C LEU A 113 -6.59 -4.27 -1.36
N PRO A 114 -7.02 -4.30 -2.63
CA PRO A 114 -7.91 -5.33 -3.15
C PRO A 114 -7.51 -6.78 -2.94
N THR A 115 -6.20 -7.05 -2.90
CA THR A 115 -5.65 -8.41 -2.85
C THR A 115 -5.64 -8.98 -1.43
N TRP A 116 -5.56 -8.11 -0.42
CA TRP A 116 -5.42 -8.49 1.00
C TRP A 116 -6.58 -8.00 1.87
N ASN A 117 -7.64 -7.46 1.27
CA ASN A 117 -8.89 -7.16 1.96
C ASN A 117 -9.60 -8.45 2.44
N ASP A 118 -9.31 -9.60 1.83
CA ASP A 118 -9.85 -10.89 2.25
C ASP A 118 -9.03 -11.47 3.42
N PRO A 119 -9.66 -11.84 4.56
CA PRO A 119 -8.96 -12.33 5.75
C PRO A 119 -8.32 -13.71 5.55
N ASP A 120 -8.67 -14.40 4.47
CA ASP A 120 -8.16 -15.74 4.15
C ASP A 120 -6.78 -15.70 3.47
N VAL A 121 -6.31 -14.53 3.02
CA VAL A 121 -5.00 -14.38 2.39
C VAL A 121 -3.95 -14.14 3.47
N PRO A 122 -3.06 -15.11 3.76
CA PRO A 122 -2.04 -14.91 4.76
C PRO A 122 -1.08 -13.82 4.31
N LEU A 123 -0.80 -12.86 5.21
CA LEU A 123 0.19 -11.81 5.00
C LEU A 123 1.38 -12.07 5.90
N SER A 124 2.56 -12.13 5.31
CA SER A 124 3.83 -12.20 6.03
C SER A 124 4.64 -10.92 5.84
N GLU A 125 5.61 -10.67 6.70
CA GLU A 125 6.54 -9.54 6.52
C GLU A 125 7.33 -9.63 5.20
N TYR A 126 7.53 -10.85 4.66
CA TYR A 126 8.20 -11.07 3.37
C TYR A 126 7.41 -10.51 2.19
N ASP A 127 6.09 -10.38 2.33
CA ASP A 127 5.21 -9.86 1.28
C ASP A 127 5.22 -8.33 1.21
N ILE A 128 5.97 -7.62 2.06
CA ILE A 128 6.12 -6.15 2.04
C ILE A 128 6.39 -5.61 0.63
N SER A 129 7.30 -6.25 -0.11
CA SER A 129 7.66 -5.82 -1.46
C SER A 129 6.49 -5.93 -2.44
N ARG A 130 5.64 -6.95 -2.28
CA ARG A 130 4.44 -7.15 -3.11
C ARG A 130 3.37 -6.13 -2.76
N VAL A 131 3.13 -5.90 -1.47
CA VAL A 131 2.19 -4.90 -0.97
C VAL A 131 2.54 -3.50 -1.48
N LEU A 132 3.81 -3.09 -1.34
CA LEU A 132 4.27 -1.78 -1.79
C LEU A 132 4.18 -1.62 -3.32
N LEU A 133 4.48 -2.67 -4.09
CA LEU A 133 4.34 -2.65 -5.55
C LEU A 133 2.88 -2.53 -5.99
N GLU A 134 1.97 -3.21 -5.28
CA GLU A 134 0.54 -3.11 -5.56
C GLU A 134 -0.01 -1.73 -5.19
N TYR A 135 0.43 -1.15 -4.08
CA TYR A 135 0.08 0.22 -3.72
C TYR A 135 0.58 1.24 -4.75
N LEU A 136 1.83 1.09 -5.25
CA LEU A 136 2.34 1.92 -6.36
C LEU A 136 1.51 1.73 -7.64
N ARG A 137 1.13 0.50 -7.98
CA ARG A 137 0.30 0.22 -9.16
C ARG A 137 -0.99 1.02 -9.08
N ILE A 138 -1.68 0.97 -7.95
CA ILE A 138 -2.95 1.66 -7.76
C ILE A 138 -2.76 3.19 -7.78
N TYR A 139 -1.72 3.70 -7.12
CA TYR A 139 -1.38 5.12 -7.15
C TYR A 139 -1.13 5.62 -8.57
N GLU A 140 -0.33 4.91 -9.36
CA GLU A 140 -0.08 5.26 -10.76
C GLU A 140 -1.36 5.20 -11.62
N CYS A 141 -2.23 4.23 -11.36
CA CYS A 141 -3.52 4.14 -12.02
C CYS A 141 -4.42 5.34 -11.71
N ALA A 142 -4.51 5.74 -10.44
CA ALA A 142 -5.27 6.90 -10.03
C ALA A 142 -4.76 8.17 -10.72
N LEU A 143 -3.43 8.34 -10.82
CA LEU A 143 -2.82 9.46 -11.55
C LEU A 143 -3.14 9.44 -13.05
N MET A 144 -3.12 8.27 -13.70
CA MET A 144 -3.46 8.14 -15.13
C MET A 144 -4.94 8.39 -15.40
N GLU A 145 -5.83 7.93 -14.53
CA GLU A 145 -7.26 8.15 -14.65
C GLU A 145 -7.60 9.63 -14.45
N PHE A 146 -7.03 10.27 -13.42
CA PHE A 146 -7.18 11.71 -13.20
C PHE A 146 -6.65 12.50 -14.39
N GLU A 147 -5.53 12.09 -15.01
CA GLU A 147 -5.01 12.73 -16.22
C GLU A 147 -6.00 12.65 -17.40
N ALA A 148 -6.69 11.51 -17.56
CA ALA A 148 -7.68 11.31 -18.62
C ALA A 148 -8.95 12.16 -18.41
N PHE A 149 -9.37 12.36 -17.16
CA PHE A 149 -10.56 13.14 -16.80
C PHE A 149 -10.25 14.54 -16.24
N ARG A 150 -9.02 15.03 -16.42
CA ARG A 150 -8.47 16.22 -15.76
C ARG A 150 -9.35 17.46 -15.84
N GLU A 151 -9.89 17.77 -17.03
CA GLU A 151 -10.72 18.98 -17.20
C GLU A 151 -12.06 18.86 -16.46
N PHE A 152 -12.65 17.67 -16.42
CA PHE A 152 -13.88 17.42 -15.70
C PHE A 152 -13.65 17.45 -14.17
N ASP A 153 -12.65 16.71 -13.69
CA ASP A 153 -12.34 16.64 -12.26
C ASP A 153 -11.88 18.00 -11.70
N THR A 154 -11.05 18.74 -12.46
CA THR A 154 -10.66 20.12 -12.08
C THR A 154 -11.89 21.02 -11.99
N SER A 155 -12.82 20.93 -12.94
CA SER A 155 -14.02 21.78 -12.90
C SER A 155 -14.92 21.48 -11.68
N MET A 156 -15.04 20.21 -11.29
CA MET A 156 -15.77 19.81 -10.09
C MET A 156 -15.06 20.29 -8.82
N GLU A 157 -13.76 20.06 -8.68
CA GLU A 157 -12.99 20.51 -7.51
C GLU A 157 -13.03 22.03 -7.34
N GLU A 158 -12.93 22.82 -8.41
CA GLU A 158 -13.02 24.27 -8.33
C GLU A 158 -14.44 24.77 -7.99
N PHE A 159 -15.48 24.02 -8.41
CA PHE A 159 -16.86 24.31 -8.03
C PHE A 159 -17.09 24.05 -6.53
N ASP A 160 -16.58 22.92 -6.03
CA ASP A 160 -16.67 22.56 -4.61
C ASP A 160 -15.88 23.53 -3.72
N ARG A 161 -14.73 24.04 -4.19
CA ARG A 161 -13.95 25.07 -3.48
C ARG A 161 -14.64 26.44 -3.44
N LYS A 162 -15.46 26.78 -4.43
CA LYS A 162 -16.09 28.11 -4.57
C LYS A 162 -17.61 28.00 -4.84
N PRO A 163 -18.41 27.51 -3.87
CA PRO A 163 -19.82 27.22 -4.08
C PRO A 163 -20.69 28.45 -4.37
N GLU A 164 -20.20 29.66 -4.06
CA GLU A 164 -20.92 30.92 -4.27
C GLU A 164 -20.86 31.42 -5.73
N ILE A 165 -19.95 30.88 -6.54
CA ILE A 165 -19.71 31.37 -7.90
C ILE A 165 -20.51 30.52 -8.89
N THR A 166 -21.52 31.12 -9.52
CA THR A 166 -22.36 30.44 -10.53
C THR A 166 -21.64 30.23 -11.87
N PHE A 167 -20.53 30.92 -12.11
CA PHE A 167 -19.74 30.82 -13.34
C PHE A 167 -18.25 30.71 -13.05
N LEU A 168 -17.68 29.53 -13.27
CA LEU A 168 -16.23 29.36 -13.29
C LEU A 168 -15.67 30.01 -14.56
N PHE A 169 -14.70 30.91 -14.38
CA PHE A 169 -13.97 31.46 -15.51
C PHE A 169 -13.05 30.39 -16.10
N PHE A 170 -13.01 30.30 -17.43
CA PHE A 170 -12.14 29.36 -18.14
C PHE A 170 -10.64 29.55 -17.76
N SER A 171 -10.24 30.77 -17.39
CA SER A 171 -8.88 31.06 -16.91
C SER A 171 -8.52 30.27 -15.65
N ASP A 172 -9.44 30.19 -14.69
CA ASP A 172 -9.19 29.58 -13.38
C ASP A 172 -9.08 28.06 -13.52
N VAL A 173 -9.99 27.46 -14.31
CA VAL A 173 -9.95 26.02 -14.63
C VAL A 173 -8.67 25.67 -15.39
N MET A 174 -8.24 26.51 -16.35
CA MET A 174 -7.01 26.30 -17.10
C MET A 174 -5.76 26.37 -16.21
N GLU A 175 -5.67 27.35 -15.31
CA GLU A 175 -4.56 27.47 -14.36
C GLU A 175 -4.51 26.26 -13.42
N GLY A 176 -5.66 25.86 -12.87
CA GLY A 176 -5.79 24.67 -12.04
C GLY A 176 -5.39 23.39 -12.78
N SER A 177 -5.82 23.24 -14.02
CA SER A 177 -5.52 22.09 -14.88
C SER A 177 -4.00 21.98 -15.17
N LEU A 178 -3.33 23.11 -15.47
CA LEU A 178 -1.88 23.14 -15.69
C LEU A 178 -1.08 22.80 -14.42
N LYS A 179 -1.48 23.33 -13.26
CA LYS A 179 -0.84 23.03 -11.97
C LYS A 179 -0.94 21.53 -11.65
N ARG A 180 -2.13 20.94 -11.79
CA ARG A 180 -2.36 19.51 -11.54
C ARG A 180 -1.62 18.63 -12.54
N ALA A 181 -1.57 19.02 -13.82
CA ALA A 181 -0.77 18.33 -14.83
C ALA A 181 0.72 18.30 -14.48
N TRP A 182 1.25 19.38 -13.90
CA TRP A 182 2.64 19.41 -13.44
C TRP A 182 2.88 18.44 -12.28
N ILE A 183 1.98 18.38 -11.30
CA ILE A 183 2.06 17.44 -10.16
C ILE A 183 2.06 15.99 -10.67
N ILE A 184 1.09 15.62 -11.53
CA ILE A 184 0.98 14.27 -12.09
C ILE A 184 2.25 13.86 -12.82
N ASN A 185 2.76 14.72 -13.71
CA ASN A 185 3.98 14.43 -14.46
C ASN A 185 5.21 14.28 -13.56
N LYS A 186 5.30 15.11 -12.52
CA LYS A 186 6.37 15.03 -11.53
C LYS A 186 6.30 13.72 -10.75
N GLU A 187 5.13 13.34 -10.23
CA GLU A 187 4.97 12.12 -9.44
C GLU A 187 5.19 10.85 -10.26
N ARG A 188 4.66 10.79 -11.50
CA ARG A 188 4.94 9.68 -12.43
C ARG A 188 6.44 9.49 -12.70
N ALA A 189 7.22 10.56 -12.66
CA ALA A 189 8.66 10.51 -12.87
C ALA A 189 9.48 10.12 -11.62
N ILE A 190 8.92 10.31 -10.42
CA ILE A 190 9.60 10.14 -9.12
C ILE A 190 9.17 8.84 -8.43
N ALA A 191 7.87 8.63 -8.20
CA ALA A 191 7.33 7.59 -7.30
C ALA A 191 7.87 6.17 -7.61
N ARG A 192 7.86 5.78 -8.89
CA ARG A 192 8.40 4.47 -9.30
C ARG A 192 9.90 4.33 -9.02
N LYS A 193 10.67 5.40 -9.26
CA LYS A 193 12.13 5.37 -9.07
C LYS A 193 12.52 5.38 -7.60
N THR A 194 11.80 6.13 -6.77
CA THR A 194 12.03 6.16 -5.33
C THR A 194 11.68 4.80 -4.73
N LEU A 195 10.50 4.24 -5.05
CA LEU A 195 10.12 2.92 -4.55
C LEU A 195 11.08 1.83 -5.03
N HIS A 196 11.53 1.84 -6.30
CA HIS A 196 12.50 0.86 -6.76
C HIS A 196 13.81 0.88 -5.96
N ARG A 197 14.29 2.07 -5.57
CA ARG A 197 15.49 2.20 -4.73
C ARG A 197 15.26 1.61 -3.35
N VAL A 198 14.12 1.91 -2.74
CA VAL A 198 13.71 1.33 -1.45
C VAL A 198 13.61 -0.19 -1.55
N LEU A 199 12.90 -0.72 -2.54
CA LEU A 199 12.74 -2.17 -2.73
C LEU A 199 14.08 -2.86 -2.96
N THR A 200 15.03 -2.19 -3.62
CA THR A 200 16.41 -2.71 -3.73
C THR A 200 17.06 -2.84 -2.35
N LEU A 201 16.91 -1.83 -1.49
CA LEU A 201 17.44 -1.87 -0.12
C LEU A 201 16.73 -2.93 0.73
N ILE A 202 15.40 -2.95 0.75
CA ILE A 202 14.59 -3.95 1.46
C ILE A 202 14.96 -5.36 0.97
N GLY A 203 15.12 -5.56 -0.33
CA GLY A 203 15.54 -6.85 -0.89
C GLY A 203 16.91 -7.32 -0.40
N THR A 204 17.83 -6.40 -0.07
CA THR A 204 19.11 -6.76 0.57
C THR A 204 18.95 -7.12 2.05
N PHE A 205 18.15 -6.36 2.81
CA PHE A 205 17.88 -6.64 4.23
C PHE A 205 17.05 -7.90 4.43
N GLY A 206 16.00 -8.11 3.64
CA GLY A 206 15.10 -9.26 3.76
C GLY A 206 15.79 -10.60 3.56
N ARG A 207 16.94 -10.65 2.86
CA ARG A 207 17.77 -11.86 2.75
C ARG A 207 18.65 -12.10 3.98
N LEU A 208 19.03 -11.04 4.68
CA LEU A 208 19.90 -11.12 5.85
C LEU A 208 19.11 -11.28 7.15
N ARG A 209 17.86 -10.81 7.21
CA ARG A 209 17.00 -10.89 8.39
C ARG A 209 16.79 -12.30 8.95
N PRO A 210 16.44 -13.31 8.14
CA PRO A 210 16.25 -14.66 8.67
C PRO A 210 17.55 -15.19 9.28
N LEU A 211 18.69 -14.87 8.68
CA LEU A 211 20.00 -15.27 9.19
C LEU A 211 20.32 -14.55 10.51
N GLU A 212 20.06 -13.25 10.61
CA GLU A 212 20.25 -12.48 11.83
C GLU A 212 19.39 -13.04 12.98
N ALA A 213 18.14 -13.36 12.69
CA ALA A 213 17.22 -13.91 13.66
C ALA A 213 17.60 -15.35 14.09
N GLU A 214 18.05 -16.21 13.17
CA GLU A 214 18.62 -17.53 13.52
C GLU A 214 19.88 -17.38 14.40
N LEU A 215 20.74 -16.40 14.12
CA LEU A 215 21.91 -16.11 14.94
C LEU A 215 21.52 -15.65 16.35
N GLU A 216 20.47 -14.84 16.48
CA GLU A 216 19.96 -14.43 17.79
C GLU A 216 19.43 -15.63 18.59
N CYS A 217 18.66 -16.51 17.94
CA CYS A 217 18.12 -17.71 18.60
C CYS A 217 19.21 -18.71 18.98
N THR A 218 20.22 -18.93 18.11
CA THR A 218 21.36 -19.78 18.45
C THR A 218 22.22 -19.17 19.55
N GLN A 219 22.35 -17.84 19.62
CA GLN A 219 22.99 -17.17 20.73
C GLN A 219 22.23 -17.38 22.04
N ARG A 220 20.90 -17.24 22.06
CA ARG A 220 20.07 -17.53 23.24
C ARG A 220 20.23 -18.99 23.68
N LEU A 221 20.13 -19.94 22.74
CA LEU A 221 20.35 -21.37 23.00
C LEU A 221 21.74 -21.64 23.59
N SER A 222 22.77 -20.95 23.10
CA SER A 222 24.14 -21.13 23.60
C SER A 222 24.28 -20.71 25.08
N ILE A 223 23.51 -19.71 25.51
CA ILE A 223 23.46 -19.26 26.90
C ILE A 223 22.73 -20.30 27.75
N ASP A 224 21.60 -20.83 27.26
CA ASP A 224 20.83 -21.86 27.96
C ASP A 224 21.63 -23.15 28.16
N ILE A 225 22.38 -23.59 27.14
CA ILE A 225 23.27 -24.76 27.26
C ILE A 225 24.34 -24.54 28.34
N ARG A 226 24.92 -23.33 28.42
CA ARG A 226 25.90 -23.01 29.48
C ARG A 226 25.28 -23.03 30.86
N ASN A 227 24.06 -22.51 31.01
CA ASN A 227 23.33 -22.52 32.28
C ASN A 227 22.98 -23.96 32.70
N ILE A 228 22.52 -24.81 31.77
CA ILE A 228 22.24 -26.23 32.03
C ILE A 228 23.53 -27.00 32.36
N ALA A 229 24.63 -26.73 31.64
CA ALA A 229 25.92 -27.34 31.92
C ALA A 229 26.46 -26.95 33.31
N ALA A 230 26.28 -25.69 33.72
CA ALA A 230 26.64 -25.23 35.06
C ALA A 230 25.78 -25.92 36.15
N LEU A 231 24.46 -25.97 35.95
CA LEU A 231 23.54 -26.61 36.88
C LEU A 231 23.80 -28.13 37.00
N THR A 232 24.07 -28.81 35.88
CA THR A 232 24.42 -30.23 35.86
C THR A 232 25.76 -30.50 36.53
N ALA A 233 26.75 -29.60 36.37
CA ALA A 233 28.02 -29.68 37.09
C ALA A 233 27.82 -29.53 38.61
N GLU A 234 27.04 -28.54 39.07
CA GLU A 234 26.74 -28.34 40.49
C GLU A 234 25.97 -29.51 41.11
N THR A 235 24.92 -29.99 40.42
CA THR A 235 24.18 -31.17 40.88
C THR A 235 25.04 -32.43 40.90
N SER A 236 25.95 -32.60 39.95
CA SER A 236 26.89 -33.72 39.93
C SER A 236 27.89 -33.68 41.10
N ALA A 237 28.24 -32.49 41.60
CA ALA A 237 29.08 -32.33 42.78
C ALA A 237 28.35 -32.71 44.08
N CYS A 238 27.01 -32.56 44.11
CA CYS A 238 26.17 -32.94 45.25
C CYS A 238 25.70 -34.40 45.22
N LEU A 239 25.84 -35.11 44.10
CA LEU A 239 25.53 -36.54 44.06
C LEU A 239 26.47 -37.28 45.03
N PRO A 240 25.95 -38.09 45.96
CA PRO A 240 26.80 -38.86 46.85
C PRO A 240 27.72 -39.71 45.98
N ARG A 241 29.03 -39.61 46.19
CA ARG A 241 30.02 -40.47 45.51
C ARG A 241 29.57 -41.91 45.70
N VAL A 242 28.90 -42.50 44.71
CA VAL A 242 28.51 -43.92 44.73
C VAL A 242 29.76 -44.82 44.85
N TRP A 243 30.94 -44.27 44.54
CA TRP A 243 32.24 -44.90 44.79
C TRP A 243 32.68 -44.96 46.26
N ASN A 244 32.01 -44.25 47.19
CA ASN A 244 32.18 -44.41 48.63
C ASN A 244 31.20 -45.42 49.26
N ALA A 245 30.39 -46.11 48.45
CA ALA A 245 29.52 -47.19 48.95
C ALA A 245 30.30 -48.44 49.39
N LYS A 246 31.61 -48.53 49.09
CA LYS A 246 32.46 -49.64 49.55
C LYS A 246 32.92 -49.54 51.00
N ASP A 247 32.88 -48.36 51.63
CA ASP A 247 33.33 -48.21 53.03
C ASP A 247 32.23 -48.47 54.07
N ALA A 248 30.95 -48.47 53.71
CA ALA A 248 29.86 -48.75 54.66
C ALA A 248 29.71 -50.25 55.03
N LEU A 249 30.38 -51.16 54.31
CA LEU A 249 30.36 -52.60 54.60
C LEU A 249 31.56 -53.07 55.44
N ARG A 250 32.44 -52.17 55.88
CA ARG A 250 33.67 -52.54 56.59
C ARG A 250 33.51 -52.74 58.10
N ASP A 251 32.34 -52.43 58.68
CA ASP A 251 32.09 -52.50 60.13
C ASP A 251 31.12 -53.62 60.59
N TYR A 252 30.78 -54.61 59.76
CA TYR A 252 29.95 -55.76 60.21
C TYR A 252 30.72 -56.90 60.90
N LYS A 253 31.79 -56.58 61.65
CA LYS A 253 32.45 -57.59 62.49
C LYS A 253 32.48 -57.13 63.95
N GLU A 254 31.31 -57.19 64.59
CA GLU A 254 31.20 -57.28 66.04
C GLU A 254 30.88 -58.74 66.40
N ASP A 255 31.76 -59.27 67.25
CA ASP A 255 31.81 -60.53 68.01
C ASP A 255 30.65 -61.56 67.93
#